data_AF-A0A3R9TH06-F1
#
_entry.id   AF-A0A3R9TH06-F1
#
_cell.length_a   1.000
_cell.length_b   1.000
_cell.length_c   1.000
_cell.angle_alpha   90.00
_cell.angle_beta   90.00
_cell.angle_gamma   90.00
#
_symmetry.space_group_name_H-M   'P 1'
#
loop_
_entity.id
_entity.type
_entity.pdbx_description
1 polymer ?
#
loop_
_entity_poly.entity_id
_entity_poly.type
_entity_poly.pdbx_seq_one_letter_code
_entity_poly.pdbx_strand_id
1 'polypeptide(L)'
;PYPGSLEEARHSAAEARRSLRGCATDLSAAESAVREASDVLVRHANSTRYEQVRTPARQQIRELPAAALPEHAAKWAEAFAPRLRVLTDELEQLERNRDTIVDRLRGLVESALATLRSAQRLSRLPEGLGEWSGQEFLSIRFEEPDHATLAERLGEVIDEATRAAVRKNSDLRRDGMSLLLRGVQAALEPRGVAVEILKPDAVLRAERV
;
A
#
# COMPACT_ATOMS: atom_id res chain seq x y z
N PRO A 1 23.99 -45.89 -51.68
CA PRO A 1 25.24 -45.15 -51.97
C PRO A 1 25.01 -43.64 -51.76
N TYR A 2 25.95 -42.93 -51.12
CA TYR A 2 25.85 -41.46 -51.03
C TYR A 2 26.09 -40.88 -52.43
N PRO A 3 25.24 -39.95 -52.91
CA PRO A 3 25.29 -39.47 -54.29
C PRO A 3 26.48 -38.51 -54.56
N GLY A 4 27.11 -37.97 -53.52
CA GLY A 4 28.22 -37.01 -53.62
C GLY A 4 29.60 -37.61 -53.37
N SER A 5 30.61 -36.74 -53.25
CA SER A 5 31.99 -37.13 -52.96
C SER A 5 32.18 -37.60 -51.51
N LEU A 6 33.27 -38.32 -51.24
CA LEU A 6 33.64 -38.74 -49.88
C LEU A 6 33.86 -37.52 -48.94
N GLU A 7 34.35 -36.41 -49.47
CA GLU A 7 34.56 -35.18 -48.71
C GLU A 7 33.24 -34.51 -48.34
N GLU A 8 32.29 -34.44 -49.28
CA GLU A 8 30.93 -33.97 -49.03
C GLU A 8 30.22 -34.83 -47.98
N ALA A 9 30.36 -36.16 -48.07
CA ALA A 9 29.83 -37.09 -47.08
C ALA A 9 30.43 -36.84 -45.69
N ARG A 10 31.75 -36.61 -45.59
CA ARG A 10 32.45 -36.31 -44.33
C ARG A 10 32.03 -34.95 -43.77
N HIS A 11 31.88 -33.94 -44.62
CA HIS A 11 31.46 -32.61 -44.22
C HIS A 11 30.02 -32.63 -43.66
N SER A 12 29.09 -33.23 -44.41
CA SER A 12 27.69 -33.39 -43.98
C SER A 12 27.58 -34.20 -42.68
N ALA A 13 28.36 -35.28 -42.53
CA ALA A 13 28.40 -36.04 -41.29
C ALA A 13 28.96 -35.22 -40.11
N ALA A 14 29.97 -34.37 -40.35
CA ALA A 14 30.54 -33.49 -39.33
C ALA A 14 29.53 -32.41 -38.90
N GLU A 15 28.80 -31.82 -39.84
CA GLU A 15 27.70 -30.88 -39.58
C GLU A 15 26.58 -31.53 -38.77
N ALA A 16 26.06 -32.67 -39.22
CA ALA A 16 24.99 -33.38 -38.51
C ALA A 16 25.39 -33.73 -37.06
N ARG A 17 26.64 -34.17 -36.84
CA ARG A 17 27.16 -34.44 -35.48
C ARG A 17 27.34 -33.19 -34.64
N ARG A 18 27.65 -32.04 -35.24
CA ARG A 18 27.71 -30.75 -34.52
C ARG A 18 26.30 -30.31 -34.13
N SER A 19 25.34 -30.35 -35.07
CA SER A 19 23.94 -30.01 -34.81
C SER A 19 23.35 -30.92 -33.72
N LEU A 20 23.57 -32.23 -33.79
CA LEU A 20 23.09 -33.16 -32.76
C LEU A 20 23.65 -32.84 -31.37
N ARG A 21 24.94 -32.50 -31.27
CA ARG A 21 25.55 -32.09 -29.99
C ARG A 21 24.99 -30.76 -29.48
N GLY A 22 24.72 -29.82 -30.38
CA GLY A 22 24.01 -28.58 -30.06
C GLY A 22 22.63 -28.88 -29.47
N CYS A 23 21.78 -29.62 -30.20
CA CYS A 23 20.45 -29.99 -29.73
C CYS A 23 20.46 -30.76 -28.41
N ALA A 24 21.43 -31.65 -28.19
CA ALA A 24 21.56 -32.37 -26.93
C ALA A 24 21.92 -31.44 -25.75
N THR A 25 22.76 -30.43 -26.01
CA THR A 25 23.10 -29.40 -25.01
C THR A 25 21.88 -28.54 -24.69
N ASP A 26 21.15 -28.09 -25.72
CA ASP A 26 19.94 -27.29 -25.56
C ASP A 26 18.85 -28.05 -24.81
N LEU A 27 18.67 -29.35 -25.10
CA LEU A 27 17.73 -30.21 -24.38
C LEU A 27 18.11 -30.32 -22.90
N SER A 28 19.39 -30.58 -22.59
CA SER A 28 19.85 -30.70 -21.20
C SER A 28 19.68 -29.38 -20.41
N ALA A 29 19.92 -28.24 -21.08
CA ALA A 29 19.68 -26.93 -20.49
C ALA A 29 18.18 -26.71 -20.22
N ALA A 30 17.31 -27.04 -21.18
CA ALA A 30 15.86 -26.91 -21.02
C ALA A 30 15.32 -27.82 -19.90
N GLU A 31 15.76 -29.07 -19.82
CA GLU A 31 15.39 -29.99 -18.74
C GLU A 31 15.84 -29.49 -17.36
N SER A 32 17.00 -28.82 -17.30
CA SER A 32 17.48 -28.21 -16.05
C SER A 32 16.65 -26.99 -15.66
N ALA A 33 16.31 -26.13 -16.61
CA ALA A 33 15.44 -24.97 -16.38
C ALA A 33 14.04 -25.38 -15.91
N VAL A 34 13.45 -26.44 -16.49
CA VAL A 34 12.15 -26.97 -16.07
C VAL A 34 12.20 -27.49 -14.63
N ARG A 35 13.25 -28.24 -14.27
CA ARG A 35 13.43 -28.72 -12.89
C ARG A 35 13.56 -27.57 -11.90
N GLU A 36 14.36 -26.55 -12.21
CA GLU A 36 14.51 -25.37 -11.37
C GLU A 36 13.18 -24.61 -11.20
N ALA A 37 12.42 -24.42 -12.28
CA ALA A 37 11.11 -23.77 -12.23
C ALA A 37 10.10 -24.58 -11.37
N SER A 38 10.09 -25.90 -11.50
CA SER A 38 9.31 -26.79 -10.62
C SER A 38 9.69 -26.61 -9.15
N ASP A 39 10.98 -26.56 -8.83
CA ASP A 39 11.45 -26.38 -7.45
C ASP A 39 11.07 -25.01 -6.88
N VAL A 40 11.15 -23.95 -7.69
CA VAL A 40 10.66 -22.61 -7.33
C VAL A 40 9.17 -22.64 -7.03
N LEU A 41 8.37 -23.30 -7.88
CA LEU A 41 6.92 -23.41 -7.70
C LEU A 41 6.55 -24.15 -6.41
N VAL A 42 7.22 -25.29 -6.12
CA VAL A 42 7.00 -26.06 -4.89
C VAL A 42 7.38 -25.24 -3.65
N ARG A 43 8.54 -24.56 -3.66
CA ARG A 43 8.94 -23.68 -2.56
C ARG A 43 7.95 -22.55 -2.35
N HIS A 44 7.48 -21.92 -3.42
CA HIS A 44 6.48 -20.87 -3.36
C HIS A 44 5.17 -21.38 -2.72
N ALA A 45 4.67 -22.53 -3.18
CA ALA A 45 3.45 -23.14 -2.63
C ALA A 45 3.59 -23.53 -1.15
N ASN A 46 4.79 -23.90 -0.69
CA ASN A 46 5.06 -24.26 0.71
C ASN A 46 5.37 -23.05 1.62
N SER A 47 5.48 -21.84 1.09
CA SER A 47 5.72 -20.64 1.91
C SER A 47 4.59 -20.41 2.93
N THR A 48 4.96 -20.10 4.17
CA THR A 48 4.04 -19.80 5.28
C THR A 48 3.13 -18.60 4.97
N ARG A 49 3.60 -17.67 4.12
CA ARG A 49 2.80 -16.55 3.60
C ARG A 49 1.47 -17.01 2.98
N TYR A 50 1.45 -18.20 2.39
CA TYR A 50 0.29 -18.73 1.67
C TYR A 50 -0.40 -19.88 2.43
N GLU A 51 -0.12 -20.07 3.72
CA GLU A 51 -0.70 -21.16 4.51
C GLU A 51 -2.24 -21.10 4.55
N GLN A 52 -2.81 -19.89 4.57
CA GLN A 52 -4.25 -19.66 4.57
C GLN A 52 -4.90 -19.91 3.19
N VAL A 53 -4.11 -20.04 2.11
CA VAL A 53 -4.63 -20.33 0.78
C VAL A 53 -4.94 -21.83 0.67
N ARG A 54 -6.22 -22.18 0.74
CA ARG A 54 -6.72 -23.57 0.73
C ARG A 54 -7.36 -23.95 -0.61
N THR A 55 -6.64 -23.72 -1.71
CA THR A 55 -7.11 -24.07 -3.06
C THR A 55 -6.65 -25.48 -3.47
N PRO A 56 -7.45 -26.25 -4.23
CA PRO A 56 -7.05 -27.57 -4.74
C PRO A 56 -5.74 -27.55 -5.55
N ALA A 57 -5.52 -26.53 -6.38
CA ALA A 57 -4.30 -26.42 -7.17
C ALA A 57 -3.03 -26.25 -6.32
N ARG A 58 -3.08 -25.43 -5.25
CA ARG A 58 -1.96 -25.34 -4.28
C ARG A 58 -1.69 -26.67 -3.59
N GLN A 59 -2.73 -27.44 -3.25
CA GLN A 59 -2.56 -28.77 -2.67
C GLN A 59 -1.84 -29.71 -3.66
N GLN A 60 -2.30 -29.76 -4.92
CA GLN A 60 -1.68 -30.57 -5.96
C GLN A 60 -0.21 -30.20 -6.21
N ILE A 61 0.12 -28.91 -6.26
CA ILE A 61 1.51 -28.44 -6.42
C ILE A 61 2.42 -28.93 -5.28
N ARG A 62 1.89 -29.06 -4.05
CA ARG A 62 2.66 -29.52 -2.88
C ARG A 62 2.81 -31.03 -2.81
N GLU A 63 1.85 -31.77 -3.33
CA GLU A 63 1.76 -33.23 -3.19
C GLU A 63 2.34 -33.99 -4.40
N LEU A 64 2.28 -33.40 -5.59
CA LEU A 64 2.81 -34.03 -6.80
C LEU A 64 4.35 -34.04 -6.81
N PRO A 65 4.98 -35.09 -7.37
CA PRO A 65 6.41 -35.07 -7.67
C PRO A 65 6.77 -33.89 -8.58
N ALA A 66 7.91 -33.23 -8.32
CA ALA A 66 8.36 -32.05 -9.07
C ALA A 66 8.43 -32.27 -10.60
N ALA A 67 8.75 -33.50 -11.03
CA ALA A 67 8.81 -33.90 -12.43
C ALA A 67 7.42 -33.98 -13.12
N ALA A 68 6.34 -34.14 -12.36
CA ALA A 68 4.98 -34.20 -12.89
C ALA A 68 4.34 -32.81 -13.03
N LEU A 69 4.86 -31.79 -12.33
CA LEU A 69 4.29 -30.43 -12.35
C LEU A 69 4.16 -29.80 -13.74
N PRO A 70 5.14 -29.96 -14.67
CA PRO A 70 5.05 -29.34 -15.99
C PRO A 70 3.82 -29.79 -16.79
N GLU A 71 3.36 -31.04 -16.61
CA GLU A 71 2.19 -31.59 -17.30
C GLU A 71 0.88 -30.91 -16.90
N HIS A 72 0.84 -30.33 -15.69
CA HIS A 72 -0.32 -29.65 -15.13
C HIS A 72 -0.23 -28.12 -15.20
N ALA A 73 0.97 -27.57 -15.42
CA ALA A 73 1.25 -26.14 -15.31
C ALA A 73 0.33 -25.27 -16.18
N ALA A 74 0.14 -25.63 -17.45
CA ALA A 74 -0.71 -24.87 -18.36
C ALA A 74 -2.17 -24.81 -17.89
N LYS A 75 -2.72 -25.96 -17.45
CA LYS A 75 -4.10 -26.04 -16.93
C LYS A 75 -4.28 -25.21 -15.66
N TRP A 76 -3.30 -25.23 -14.76
CA TRP A 76 -3.35 -24.37 -13.56
C TRP A 76 -3.27 -22.89 -13.92
N ALA A 77 -2.40 -22.51 -14.85
CA ALA A 77 -2.28 -21.12 -15.30
C ALA A 77 -3.60 -20.60 -15.89
N GLU A 78 -4.24 -21.38 -16.77
CA GLU A 78 -5.56 -21.06 -17.31
C GLU A 78 -6.63 -20.95 -16.21
N ALA A 79 -6.62 -21.87 -15.24
CA ALA A 79 -7.57 -21.84 -14.12
C ALA A 79 -7.34 -20.65 -13.17
N PHE A 80 -6.10 -20.21 -12.99
CA PHE A 80 -5.76 -19.06 -12.14
C PHE A 80 -6.01 -17.71 -12.81
N ALA A 81 -5.93 -17.63 -14.14
CA ALA A 81 -6.03 -16.37 -14.87
C ALA A 81 -7.30 -15.54 -14.54
N PRO A 82 -8.51 -16.12 -14.43
CA PRO A 82 -9.69 -15.35 -14.01
C PRO A 82 -9.58 -14.81 -12.59
N ARG A 83 -9.08 -15.61 -11.63
CA ARG A 83 -8.97 -15.17 -10.23
C ARG A 83 -7.89 -14.10 -10.07
N LEU A 84 -6.79 -14.21 -10.81
CA LEU A 84 -5.74 -13.20 -10.84
C LEU A 84 -6.28 -11.85 -11.33
N ARG A 85 -7.06 -11.85 -12.42
CA ARG A 85 -7.70 -10.62 -12.93
C ARG A 85 -8.61 -9.99 -11.88
N VAL A 86 -9.54 -10.77 -11.32
CA VAL A 86 -10.45 -10.26 -10.28
C VAL A 86 -9.70 -9.71 -9.07
N LEU A 87 -8.68 -10.41 -8.58
CA LEU A 87 -7.87 -9.92 -7.45
C LEU A 87 -7.11 -8.64 -7.79
N THR A 88 -6.64 -8.50 -9.03
CA THR A 88 -5.97 -7.28 -9.51
C THR A 88 -6.96 -6.12 -9.54
N ASP A 89 -8.13 -6.32 -10.14
CA ASP A 89 -9.19 -5.31 -10.19
C ASP A 89 -9.67 -4.93 -8.78
N GLU A 90 -9.80 -5.89 -7.87
CA GLU A 90 -10.16 -5.68 -6.46
C GLU A 90 -9.10 -4.84 -5.74
N LEU A 91 -7.81 -5.12 -5.95
CA LEU A 91 -6.71 -4.34 -5.36
C LEU A 91 -6.68 -2.91 -5.89
N GLU A 92 -6.79 -2.71 -7.21
CA GLU A 92 -6.89 -1.38 -7.81
C GLU A 92 -8.11 -0.61 -7.27
N GLN A 93 -9.24 -1.29 -7.09
CA GLN A 93 -10.43 -0.68 -6.52
C GLN A 93 -10.23 -0.30 -5.04
N LEU A 94 -9.52 -1.12 -4.26
CA LEU A 94 -9.16 -0.78 -2.88
C LEU A 94 -8.26 0.45 -2.80
N GLU A 95 -7.30 0.59 -3.72
CA GLU A 95 -6.45 1.78 -3.83
C GLU A 95 -7.27 3.03 -4.16
N ARG A 96 -8.14 2.98 -5.17
CA ARG A 96 -9.05 4.10 -5.50
C ARG A 96 -9.98 4.47 -4.35
N ASN A 97 -10.49 3.46 -3.63
CA ASN A 97 -11.33 3.67 -2.46
C ASN A 97 -10.53 4.34 -1.33
N ARG A 98 -9.28 3.93 -1.10
CA ARG A 98 -8.39 4.55 -0.12
C ARG A 98 -8.18 6.02 -0.46
N ASP A 99 -7.86 6.35 -1.71
CA ASP A 99 -7.65 7.73 -2.15
C ASP A 99 -8.90 8.60 -1.94
N THR A 100 -10.08 8.05 -2.26
CA THR A 100 -11.36 8.73 -2.01
C THR A 100 -11.58 9.00 -0.51
N ILE A 101 -11.22 8.06 0.37
CA ILE A 101 -11.34 8.24 1.82
C ILE A 101 -10.34 9.28 2.33
N VAL A 102 -9.10 9.25 1.84
CA VAL A 102 -8.07 10.24 2.16
C VAL A 102 -8.53 11.64 1.76
N ASP A 103 -9.07 11.80 0.56
CA ASP A 103 -9.53 13.10 0.06
C ASP A 103 -10.71 13.65 0.88
N ARG A 104 -11.66 12.78 1.26
CA ARG A 104 -12.76 13.17 2.16
C ARG A 104 -12.27 13.55 3.55
N LEU A 105 -11.34 12.78 4.13
CA LEU A 105 -10.76 13.09 5.43
C LEU A 105 -10.00 14.42 5.37
N ARG A 106 -9.28 14.68 4.29
CA ARG A 106 -8.59 15.94 4.03
C ARG A 106 -9.55 17.12 4.08
N GLY A 107 -10.67 17.07 3.36
CA GLY A 107 -11.68 18.12 3.41
C GLY A 107 -12.26 18.37 4.82
N LEU A 108 -12.44 17.31 5.62
CA LEU A 108 -12.87 17.43 7.01
C LEU A 108 -11.80 18.06 7.91
N VAL A 109 -10.53 17.68 7.73
CA VAL A 109 -9.40 18.25 8.47
C VAL A 109 -9.21 19.72 8.12
N GLU A 110 -9.22 20.09 6.84
CA GLU A 110 -9.16 21.49 6.39
C GLU A 110 -10.29 22.33 6.99
N SER A 111 -11.52 21.79 7.04
CA SER A 111 -12.66 22.44 7.69
C SER A 111 -12.45 22.63 9.21
N ALA A 112 -11.89 21.62 9.89
CA ALA A 112 -11.56 21.71 11.31
C ALA A 112 -10.48 22.76 11.59
N LEU A 113 -9.44 22.84 10.76
CA LEU A 113 -8.40 23.88 10.86
C LEU A 113 -8.96 25.28 10.61
N ALA A 114 -9.88 25.43 9.64
CA ALA A 114 -10.60 26.68 9.42
C ALA A 114 -11.49 27.08 10.61
N THR A 115 -12.05 26.08 11.32
CA THR A 115 -12.79 26.30 12.56
C THR A 115 -11.88 26.80 13.67
N LEU A 116 -10.66 26.27 13.82
CA LEU A 116 -9.67 26.79 14.79
C LEU A 116 -9.32 28.27 14.51
N ARG A 117 -9.06 28.63 13.25
CA ARG A 117 -8.81 30.04 12.87
C ARG A 117 -10.00 30.93 13.17
N SER A 118 -11.22 30.43 12.90
CA SER A 118 -12.45 31.17 13.17
C SER A 118 -12.70 31.33 14.67
N ALA A 119 -12.36 30.34 15.49
CA ALA A 119 -12.47 30.42 16.94
C ALA A 119 -11.63 31.56 17.52
N GLN A 120 -10.39 31.76 17.03
CA GLN A 120 -9.59 32.93 17.38
C GLN A 120 -10.28 34.24 16.95
N ARG A 121 -10.68 34.37 15.68
CA ARG A 121 -11.30 35.60 15.16
C ARG A 121 -12.58 35.99 15.91
N LEU A 122 -13.35 34.99 16.33
CA LEU A 122 -14.60 35.16 17.08
C LEU A 122 -14.37 35.33 18.59
N SER A 123 -13.15 35.10 19.09
CA SER A 123 -12.81 35.23 20.51
C SER A 123 -12.68 36.69 20.96
N ARG A 124 -13.58 37.58 20.56
CA ARG A 124 -13.51 39.00 20.91
C ARG A 124 -14.18 39.30 22.23
N LEU A 125 -13.46 40.02 23.09
CA LEU A 125 -14.00 40.49 24.36
C LEU A 125 -15.06 41.59 24.13
N PRO A 126 -16.15 41.61 24.93
CA PRO A 126 -17.18 42.63 24.83
C PRO A 126 -16.66 44.07 25.00
N GLU A 127 -17.45 45.02 24.50
CA GLU A 127 -17.27 46.43 24.80
C GLU A 127 -17.45 46.72 26.30
N GLY A 128 -16.81 47.78 26.81
CA GLY A 128 -16.92 48.20 28.21
C GLY A 128 -15.89 47.56 29.17
N LEU A 129 -14.84 46.91 28.63
CA LEU A 129 -13.75 46.28 29.39
C LEU A 129 -12.42 47.08 29.32
N GLY A 130 -12.50 48.37 28.98
CA GLY A 130 -11.32 49.25 28.87
C GLY A 130 -10.38 48.82 27.75
N GLU A 131 -9.09 48.68 28.04
CA GLU A 131 -8.06 48.30 27.06
C GLU A 131 -8.29 46.92 26.42
N TRP A 132 -9.12 46.08 27.04
CA TRP A 132 -9.42 44.74 26.57
C TRP A 132 -10.59 44.67 25.59
N SER A 133 -11.37 45.73 25.45
CA SER A 133 -12.52 45.73 24.54
C SER A 133 -12.10 45.46 23.10
N GLY A 134 -12.80 44.52 22.47
CA GLY A 134 -12.54 44.11 21.09
C GLY A 134 -11.28 43.24 20.88
N GLN A 135 -10.47 42.98 21.91
CA GLN A 135 -9.30 42.12 21.82
C GLN A 135 -9.67 40.63 21.70
N GLU A 136 -8.85 39.87 20.97
CA GLU A 136 -8.95 38.42 20.90
C GLU A 136 -8.38 37.78 22.18
N PHE A 137 -9.24 37.10 22.94
CA PHE A 137 -8.81 36.40 24.16
C PHE A 137 -8.18 35.03 23.87
N LEU A 138 -8.34 34.49 22.66
CA LEU A 138 -7.58 33.32 22.19
C LEU A 138 -6.56 33.77 21.14
N SER A 139 -5.38 33.16 21.18
CA SER A 139 -4.37 33.28 20.14
C SER A 139 -3.88 31.89 19.76
N ILE A 140 -4.32 31.41 18.61
CA ILE A 140 -4.11 30.05 18.12
C ILE A 140 -3.14 30.12 16.94
N ARG A 141 -1.96 29.51 17.08
CA ARG A 141 -0.90 29.49 16.07
C ARG A 141 -0.56 28.05 15.69
N PHE A 142 -0.54 27.79 14.39
CA PHE A 142 -0.10 26.51 13.82
C PHE A 142 0.34 26.70 12.36
N GLU A 143 1.06 25.72 11.84
CA GLU A 143 1.49 25.66 10.44
C GLU A 143 0.64 24.66 9.69
N GLU A 144 0.19 25.04 8.49
CA GLU A 144 -0.56 24.13 7.62
C GLU A 144 0.39 23.51 6.60
N PRO A 145 0.40 22.17 6.46
CA PRO A 145 1.17 21.50 5.44
C PRO A 145 0.60 21.82 4.05
N ASP A 146 1.44 21.70 3.03
CA ASP A 146 0.95 21.70 1.65
C ASP A 146 0.04 20.48 1.39
N HIS A 147 -0.70 20.55 0.28
CA HIS A 147 -1.69 19.54 -0.08
C HIS A 147 -1.11 18.13 -0.19
N ALA A 148 0.07 17.96 -0.79
CA ALA A 148 0.68 16.66 -1.00
C ALA A 148 1.14 16.06 0.34
N THR A 149 1.81 16.87 1.16
CA THR A 149 2.24 16.48 2.52
C THR A 149 1.03 16.11 3.38
N LEU A 150 -0.07 16.85 3.31
CA LEU A 150 -1.29 16.53 4.04
C LEU A 150 -1.90 15.20 3.59
N ALA A 151 -2.00 14.97 2.28
CA ALA A 151 -2.55 13.74 1.73
C ALA A 151 -1.75 12.51 2.15
N GLU A 152 -0.42 12.59 2.12
CA GLU A 152 0.48 11.52 2.57
C GLU A 152 0.24 11.16 4.04
N ARG A 153 0.28 12.15 4.93
CA ARG A 153 0.07 11.95 6.38
C ARG A 153 -1.31 11.39 6.70
N LEU A 154 -2.36 11.87 6.02
CA LEU A 154 -3.72 11.35 6.21
C LEU A 154 -3.85 9.91 5.68
N GLY A 155 -3.12 9.57 4.63
CA GLY A 155 -2.96 8.18 4.17
C GLY A 155 -2.42 7.28 5.27
N GLU A 156 -1.35 7.68 5.95
CA GLU A 156 -0.79 6.92 7.07
C GLU A 156 -1.76 6.77 8.24
N VAL A 157 -2.51 7.83 8.57
CA VAL A 157 -3.56 7.78 9.62
C VAL A 157 -4.62 6.74 9.29
N ILE A 158 -5.09 6.70 8.04
CA ILE A 158 -6.09 5.73 7.57
C ILE A 158 -5.51 4.31 7.58
N ASP A 159 -4.27 4.13 7.14
CA ASP A 159 -3.63 2.81 7.08
C ASP A 159 -3.38 2.25 8.49
N GLU A 160 -2.94 3.08 9.43
CA GLU A 160 -2.77 2.68 10.83
C GLU A 160 -4.11 2.37 11.49
N ALA A 161 -5.14 3.21 11.27
CA ALA A 161 -6.49 2.93 11.77
C ALA A 161 -7.05 1.62 11.19
N THR A 162 -6.78 1.33 9.91
CA THR A 162 -7.19 0.09 9.24
C THR A 162 -6.46 -1.11 9.83
N ARG A 163 -5.13 -1.04 9.98
CA ARG A 163 -4.32 -2.10 10.61
C ARG A 163 -4.76 -2.40 12.04
N ALA A 164 -5.02 -1.36 12.84
CA ALA A 164 -5.48 -1.51 14.22
C ALA A 164 -6.85 -2.19 14.31
N ALA A 165 -7.79 -1.85 13.42
CA ALA A 165 -9.12 -2.47 13.38
C ALA A 165 -9.04 -3.96 12.99
N VAL A 166 -8.25 -4.29 11.95
CA VAL A 166 -8.06 -5.69 11.51
C VAL A 166 -7.43 -6.53 12.63
N ARG A 167 -6.42 -6.02 13.33
CA ARG A 167 -5.76 -6.75 14.44
C ARG A 167 -6.71 -7.05 15.60
N LYS A 168 -7.66 -6.16 15.90
CA LYS A 168 -8.58 -6.31 17.03
C LYS A 168 -9.80 -7.16 16.72
N ASN A 169 -9.99 -7.57 15.45
CA ASN A 169 -11.19 -8.25 14.96
C ASN A 169 -12.49 -7.56 15.41
N SER A 170 -12.42 -6.24 15.61
CA SER A 170 -13.52 -5.43 16.09
C SER A 170 -14.37 -4.97 14.92
N ASP A 171 -15.68 -4.90 15.14
CA ASP A 171 -16.63 -4.39 14.17
C ASP A 171 -16.17 -2.99 13.67
N LEU A 172 -16.23 -2.77 12.36
CA LEU A 172 -15.64 -1.60 11.66
C LEU A 172 -16.36 -0.27 11.97
N ARG A 173 -17.15 -0.19 13.05
CA ARG A 173 -17.69 1.06 13.59
C ARG A 173 -16.55 1.91 14.13
N ARG A 174 -15.83 2.53 13.20
CA ARG A 174 -14.77 3.50 13.46
C ARG A 174 -15.38 4.68 14.17
N ASP A 175 -14.76 5.07 15.28
CA ASP A 175 -15.03 6.37 15.87
C ASP A 175 -14.53 7.46 14.90
N GLY A 176 -15.47 8.02 14.14
CA GLY A 176 -15.17 9.06 13.15
C GLY A 176 -14.58 10.32 13.78
N MET A 177 -14.93 10.63 15.03
CA MET A 177 -14.37 11.77 15.75
C MET A 177 -12.91 11.51 16.09
N SER A 178 -12.59 10.33 16.66
CA SER A 178 -11.19 9.95 16.92
C SER A 178 -10.34 9.95 15.65
N LEU A 179 -10.90 9.49 14.51
CA LEU A 179 -10.19 9.52 13.23
C LEU A 179 -9.91 10.95 12.77
N LEU A 180 -10.91 11.84 12.86
CA LEU A 180 -10.76 13.25 12.51
C LEU A 180 -9.72 13.94 13.40
N LEU A 181 -9.77 13.73 14.72
CA LEU A 181 -8.81 14.31 15.66
C LEU A 181 -7.38 13.85 15.38
N ARG A 182 -7.19 12.56 15.05
CA ARG A 182 -5.88 12.04 14.60
C ARG A 182 -5.43 12.67 13.28
N GLY A 183 -6.36 12.89 12.35
CA GLY A 183 -6.07 13.59 11.10
C GLY A 183 -5.65 15.04 11.31
N VAL A 184 -6.35 15.77 12.19
CA VAL A 184 -5.99 17.14 12.58
C VAL A 184 -4.63 17.15 13.27
N GLN A 185 -4.36 16.22 14.20
CA GLN A 185 -3.07 16.11 14.85
C GLN A 185 -1.94 15.88 13.82
N ALA A 186 -2.11 14.94 12.89
CA ALA A 186 -1.13 14.67 11.85
C ALA A 186 -0.91 15.88 10.92
N ALA A 187 -1.94 16.66 10.63
CA ALA A 187 -1.82 17.90 9.88
C ALA A 187 -0.93 18.93 10.61
N LEU A 188 -0.98 18.97 11.93
CA LEU A 188 -0.26 19.96 12.75
C LEU A 188 1.19 19.55 13.07
N GLU A 189 1.60 18.32 12.78
CA GLU A 189 2.97 17.87 13.02
C GLU A 189 4.00 18.57 12.11
N PRO A 190 5.27 18.73 12.56
CA PRO A 190 5.79 18.34 13.87
C PRO A 190 5.56 19.42 14.96
N ARG A 191 5.17 20.64 14.57
CA ARG A 191 5.16 21.80 15.48
C ARG A 191 3.96 21.83 16.43
N GLY A 192 2.87 21.15 16.08
CA GLY A 192 1.64 21.12 16.83
C GLY A 192 0.88 22.45 16.76
N VAL A 193 0.10 22.73 17.80
CA VAL A 193 -0.68 23.96 17.96
C VAL A 193 -0.25 24.67 19.23
N ALA A 194 -0.01 25.98 19.13
CA ALA A 194 0.20 26.85 20.28
C ALA A 194 -1.06 27.68 20.51
N VAL A 195 -1.60 27.63 21.73
CA VAL A 195 -2.77 28.41 22.14
C VAL A 195 -2.38 29.25 23.35
N GLU A 196 -2.45 30.57 23.21
CA GLU A 196 -2.35 31.50 24.34
C GLU A 196 -3.74 32.05 24.66
N ILE A 197 -4.01 32.24 25.94
CA ILE A 197 -5.28 32.78 26.43
C ILE A 197 -5.01 34.09 27.17
N LEU A 198 -5.69 35.15 26.77
CA LEU A 198 -5.72 36.40 27.53
C LEU A 198 -6.54 36.15 28.79
N LYS A 199 -5.87 36.09 29.94
CA LYS A 199 -6.55 35.90 31.23
C LYS A 199 -6.86 37.25 31.85
N PRO A 200 -8.12 37.50 32.25
CA PRO A 200 -8.43 38.71 32.95
C PRO A 200 -7.88 38.64 34.38
N ASP A 201 -6.75 39.29 34.63
CA ASP A 201 -6.24 39.45 35.99
C ASP A 201 -6.94 40.62 36.70
N ALA A 202 -7.07 40.56 38.03
CA ALA A 202 -7.86 41.52 38.83
C ALA A 202 -7.38 43.00 38.73
N VAL A 203 -6.27 43.24 38.04
CA VAL A 203 -5.59 44.52 37.86
C VAL A 203 -5.63 45.02 36.39
N LEU A 204 -6.43 44.40 35.51
CA LEU A 204 -6.61 44.83 34.10
C LEU A 204 -5.30 44.91 33.27
N ARG A 205 -4.29 44.07 33.55
CA ARG A 205 -3.09 43.95 32.70
C ARG A 205 -3.29 42.91 31.61
N ALA A 206 -3.02 43.27 30.36
CA ALA A 206 -3.09 42.35 29.23
C ALA A 206 -1.86 41.41 29.23
N GLU A 207 -1.92 40.32 29.98
CA GLU A 207 -0.91 39.26 29.93
C GLU A 207 -1.49 37.99 29.29
N ARG A 208 -0.80 37.45 28.30
CA ARG A 208 -1.17 36.20 27.60
C ARG A 208 -0.42 35.04 28.24
N VAL A 209 -1.16 33.99 28.60
CA VAL A 209 -0.64 32.76 29.27
C VAL A 209 -0.89 31.55 28.41
#